data_AF-A0A8D0AGD1-F1
#
_entry.id   AF-A0A8D0AGD1-F1
#
_cell.length_a   1.000
_cell.length_b   1.000
_cell.length_c   1.000
_cell.angle_alpha   90.00
_cell.angle_beta   90.00
_cell.angle_gamma   90.00
#
_symmetry.space_group_name_H-M   'P 1'
#
loop_
_entity.id
_entity.type
_entity.pdbx_description
1 polymer ?
#
loop_
_entity_poly.entity_id
_entity_poly.type
_entity_poly.pdbx_seq_one_letter_code
_entity_poly.pdbx_strand_id
1 'polypeptide(L)'
;LAESLKVEKGSDVILPCSLWTKEDLRATQFIWQKISQTTQRVFLYDNGDLYSDERPGQSEQFKGRVSHFKDELEQGNASITIRNTRRADSGVYRCIIQSIQKTQIFHIKLDVVGEYFDVTVKDVFLYDKGERPDQSEQFKGRVSHFPDKLKQGNASITIKIQRGLTVENTDVLFH
;
A
#
# COMPACT_ATOMS: atom_id res chain seq x y z
N LEU A 1 5.69 -14.87 14.37
CA LEU A 1 4.70 -13.80 14.15
C LEU A 1 5.30 -12.81 13.17
N ALA A 2 4.59 -12.44 12.11
CA ALA A 2 5.04 -11.40 11.20
C ALA A 2 4.65 -10.03 11.77
N GLU A 3 5.57 -9.07 11.78
CA GLU A 3 5.24 -7.68 12.11
C GLU A 3 4.23 -7.14 11.08
N SER A 4 3.28 -6.30 11.50
CA SER A 4 2.25 -5.74 10.60
C SER A 4 2.33 -4.22 10.59
N LEU A 5 2.54 -3.66 9.40
CA LEU A 5 2.63 -2.24 9.14
C LEU A 5 1.45 -1.79 8.28
N LYS A 6 0.92 -0.61 8.61
CA LYS A 6 -0.13 0.05 7.84
C LYS A 6 0.37 1.42 7.40
N VAL A 7 0.25 1.72 6.11
CA VAL A 7 0.72 2.99 5.53
C VAL A 7 -0.29 3.53 4.53
N GLU A 8 -0.36 4.85 4.42
CA GLU A 8 -1.20 5.50 3.42
C GLU A 8 -0.55 5.47 2.03
N LYS A 9 -1.35 5.26 1.00
CA LYS A 9 -0.94 5.31 -0.40
C LYS A 9 -0.28 6.66 -0.68
N GLY A 10 0.89 6.63 -1.29
CA GLY A 10 1.68 7.81 -1.63
C GLY A 10 2.72 8.18 -0.57
N SER A 11 2.58 7.68 0.65
CA SER A 11 3.58 7.86 1.71
C SER A 11 4.73 6.87 1.55
N ASP A 12 5.87 7.22 2.15
CA ASP A 12 7.04 6.33 2.27
C ASP A 12 6.87 5.41 3.49
N VAL A 13 7.40 4.19 3.41
CA VAL A 13 7.35 3.22 4.51
C VAL A 13 8.71 2.57 4.72
N ILE A 14 9.06 2.35 5.99
CA ILE A 14 10.23 1.55 6.37
C ILE A 14 9.77 0.13 6.67
N LEU A 15 10.36 -0.86 6.02
CA LEU A 15 10.22 -2.26 6.38
C LEU A 15 11.39 -2.64 7.29
N PRO A 16 11.14 -2.91 8.59
CA PRO A 16 12.19 -3.15 9.56
C PRO A 16 12.80 -4.54 9.35
N CYS A 17 14.13 -4.61 9.43
CA CYS A 17 14.90 -5.83 9.50
C CYS A 17 16.22 -5.52 10.20
N SER A 18 16.31 -5.83 11.49
CA SER A 18 17.51 -5.54 12.27
C SER A 18 17.88 -6.72 13.15
N LEU A 19 19.18 -7.00 13.23
CA LEU A 19 19.71 -8.03 14.12
C LEU A 19 19.77 -7.51 15.55
N TRP A 20 19.16 -8.25 16.47
CA TRP A 20 19.28 -7.94 17.89
C TRP A 20 20.74 -7.96 18.38
N THR A 21 21.57 -8.83 17.79
CA THR A 21 22.99 -8.97 18.10
C THR A 21 23.85 -7.81 17.60
N LYS A 22 23.32 -6.93 16.72
CA LYS A 22 24.04 -5.81 16.11
C LYS A 22 25.33 -6.20 15.40
N GLU A 23 25.35 -7.38 14.77
CA GLU A 23 26.46 -7.82 13.92
C GLU A 23 26.64 -6.87 12.72
N ASP A 24 27.89 -6.66 12.28
CA ASP A 24 28.20 -5.84 11.11
C ASP A 24 27.74 -6.53 9.82
N LEU A 25 26.84 -5.88 9.08
CA LEU A 25 26.27 -6.38 7.84
C LEU A 25 26.97 -5.90 6.58
N ARG A 26 28.02 -5.07 6.67
CA ARG A 26 28.68 -4.51 5.47
C ARG A 26 29.22 -5.59 4.53
N ALA A 27 29.71 -6.70 5.08
CA ALA A 27 30.17 -7.85 4.31
C ALA A 27 29.14 -9.00 4.23
N THR A 28 27.89 -8.76 4.64
CA THR A 28 26.84 -9.79 4.73
C THR A 28 25.75 -9.55 3.69
N GLN A 29 25.47 -10.55 2.87
CA GLN A 29 24.37 -10.48 1.91
C GLN A 29 23.01 -10.45 2.63
N PHE A 30 22.12 -9.54 2.23
CA PHE A 30 20.72 -9.59 2.63
C PHE A 30 19.75 -9.31 1.50
N ILE A 31 18.63 -10.02 1.52
CA ILE A 31 17.66 -10.07 0.43
C ILE A 31 16.29 -9.71 0.96
N TRP A 32 15.63 -8.78 0.27
CA TRP A 32 14.22 -8.50 0.45
C TRP A 32 13.39 -9.07 -0.69
N GLN A 33 12.34 -9.80 -0.34
CA GLN A 33 11.40 -10.40 -1.26
C GLN A 33 9.98 -10.13 -0.83
N LYS A 34 9.11 -9.85 -1.80
CA LYS A 34 7.67 -9.89 -1.59
C LYS A 34 7.18 -11.30 -1.90
N ILE A 35 6.54 -11.93 -0.92
CA ILE A 35 5.97 -13.27 -1.04
C ILE A 35 4.76 -13.18 -1.96
N SER A 36 4.87 -13.86 -3.10
CA SER A 36 3.83 -13.98 -4.12
C SER A 36 4.03 -15.30 -4.88
N GLN A 37 3.14 -15.63 -5.82
CA GLN A 37 3.22 -16.87 -6.60
C GLN A 37 4.57 -17.03 -7.33
N THR A 38 5.15 -15.94 -7.84
CA THR A 38 6.45 -15.94 -8.52
C THR A 38 7.60 -15.40 -7.67
N THR A 39 7.32 -14.94 -6.44
CA THR A 39 8.24 -14.24 -5.52
C THR A 39 8.97 -13.06 -6.19
N GLN A 40 8.56 -11.84 -5.83
CA GLN A 40 9.16 -10.63 -6.41
C GLN A 40 10.39 -10.21 -5.60
N ARG A 41 11.54 -10.01 -6.26
CA ARG A 41 12.75 -9.49 -5.62
C ARG A 41 12.60 -7.97 -5.46
N VAL A 42 12.61 -7.52 -4.21
CA VAL A 42 12.41 -6.11 -3.83
C VAL A 42 13.74 -5.38 -3.75
N PHE A 43 14.74 -6.01 -3.14
CA PHE A 43 16.07 -5.43 -2.94
C PHE A 43 17.09 -6.53 -2.63
N LEU A 44 18.34 -6.31 -3.02
CA LEU A 44 19.48 -7.17 -2.68
C LEU A 44 20.68 -6.26 -2.39
N TYR A 45 21.30 -6.51 -1.25
CA TYR A 45 22.60 -5.98 -0.88
C TYR A 45 23.60 -7.13 -0.84
N ASP A 46 24.77 -6.94 -1.45
CA ASP A 46 25.87 -7.90 -1.38
C ASP A 46 27.21 -7.15 -1.31
N ASN A 47 27.84 -7.13 -0.13
CA ASN A 47 29.20 -6.63 0.10
C ASN A 47 29.53 -5.25 -0.54
N GLY A 48 28.62 -4.27 -0.42
CA GLY A 48 28.78 -2.92 -0.96
C GLY A 48 28.25 -2.74 -2.40
N ASP A 49 27.95 -3.84 -3.11
CA ASP A 49 27.24 -3.81 -4.38
C ASP A 49 25.72 -3.73 -4.11
N LEU A 50 25.13 -2.64 -4.61
CA LEU A 50 23.69 -2.41 -4.53
C LEU A 50 23.02 -2.85 -5.82
N TYR A 51 22.16 -3.86 -5.73
CA TYR A 51 21.32 -4.27 -6.85
C TYR A 51 19.99 -3.49 -6.86
N SER A 52 20.04 -2.19 -6.56
CA SER A 52 18.83 -1.39 -6.34
C SER A 52 18.40 -0.49 -7.48
N ASP A 53 19.23 -0.19 -8.47
CA ASP A 53 18.80 0.59 -9.66
C ASP A 53 19.60 0.29 -10.94
N GLU A 54 20.82 -0.27 -10.83
CA GLU A 54 21.79 -0.31 -11.95
C GLU A 54 22.07 -1.72 -12.54
N ARG A 55 21.45 -2.78 -12.01
CA ARG A 55 21.69 -4.17 -12.47
C ARG A 55 20.41 -5.03 -12.51
N PRO A 56 20.36 -6.06 -13.39
CA PRO A 56 19.18 -6.91 -13.57
C PRO A 56 18.87 -7.73 -12.30
N GLY A 57 17.61 -7.72 -11.85
CA GLY A 57 17.16 -8.63 -10.80
C GLY A 57 16.05 -8.10 -9.89
N GLN A 58 15.90 -6.79 -9.76
CA GLN A 58 14.78 -6.18 -9.04
C GLN A 58 13.52 -6.19 -9.91
N SER A 59 12.36 -6.54 -9.33
CA SER A 59 11.09 -6.49 -10.04
C SER A 59 10.73 -5.05 -10.42
N GLU A 60 10.29 -4.82 -11.67
CA GLU A 60 10.02 -3.48 -12.24
C GLU A 60 9.20 -2.56 -11.33
N GLN A 61 8.24 -3.11 -10.59
CA GLN A 61 7.38 -2.32 -9.71
C GLN A 61 8.15 -1.59 -8.60
N PHE A 62 9.35 -2.04 -8.20
CA PHE A 62 10.14 -1.49 -7.10
C PHE A 62 11.31 -0.60 -7.54
N LYS A 63 11.67 -0.60 -8.83
CA LYS A 63 12.79 0.19 -9.35
C LYS A 63 12.62 1.68 -9.06
N GLY A 64 13.71 2.34 -8.65
CA GLY A 64 13.75 3.75 -8.29
C GLY A 64 13.00 4.12 -7.01
N ARG A 65 12.41 3.15 -6.29
CA ARG A 65 11.60 3.40 -5.09
C ARG A 65 12.20 2.81 -3.82
N VAL A 66 13.24 1.98 -3.91
CA VAL A 66 13.76 1.25 -2.75
C VAL A 66 15.17 1.71 -2.37
N SER A 67 15.37 2.03 -1.10
CA SER A 67 16.67 2.38 -0.53
C SER A 67 16.89 1.63 0.79
N HIS A 68 18.14 1.58 1.27
CA HIS A 68 18.52 0.97 2.55
C HIS A 68 19.38 1.93 3.38
N PHE A 69 19.60 1.60 4.65
CA PHE A 69 20.33 2.41 5.63
C PHE A 69 21.82 2.04 5.65
N LYS A 70 22.60 2.56 4.70
CA LYS A 70 24.04 2.29 4.55
C LYS A 70 24.82 2.47 5.85
N ASP A 71 24.58 3.60 6.52
CA ASP A 71 25.35 4.02 7.70
C ASP A 71 24.97 3.20 8.95
N GLU A 72 23.92 2.38 8.88
CA GLU A 72 23.43 1.56 9.98
C GLU A 72 23.74 0.06 9.80
N LEU A 73 24.44 -0.31 8.71
CA LEU A 73 24.87 -1.69 8.47
C LEU A 73 25.80 -2.22 9.55
N GLU A 74 26.68 -1.36 10.08
CA GLU A 74 27.59 -1.69 11.19
C GLU A 74 26.84 -2.04 12.50
N GLN A 75 25.56 -1.63 12.60
CA GLN A 75 24.71 -1.88 13.76
C GLN A 75 23.68 -2.99 13.51
N GLY A 76 23.84 -3.76 12.43
CA GLY A 76 22.94 -4.86 12.12
C GLY A 76 21.64 -4.46 11.44
N ASN A 77 21.55 -3.26 10.86
CA ASN A 77 20.31 -2.79 10.23
C ASN A 77 20.26 -3.10 8.72
N ALA A 78 19.42 -4.06 8.34
CA ALA A 78 19.10 -4.43 6.96
C ALA A 78 17.72 -3.89 6.50
N SER A 79 17.16 -2.90 7.20
CA SER A 79 15.87 -2.31 6.86
C SER A 79 15.92 -1.62 5.49
N ILE A 80 14.76 -1.54 4.83
CA ILE A 80 14.60 -0.80 3.57
C ILE A 80 13.47 0.21 3.67
N THR A 81 13.57 1.27 2.89
CA THR A 81 12.48 2.21 2.62
C THR A 81 11.86 1.89 1.26
N ILE A 82 10.54 1.82 1.18
CA ILE A 82 9.79 1.84 -0.08
C ILE A 82 9.13 3.21 -0.19
N ARG A 83 9.50 3.97 -1.22
CA ARG A 83 8.96 5.31 -1.49
C ARG A 83 7.66 5.26 -2.29
N ASN A 84 6.82 6.27 -2.09
CA ASN A 84 5.57 6.49 -2.84
C ASN A 84 4.75 5.19 -2.95
N THR A 85 4.31 4.67 -1.81
CA THR A 85 3.65 3.37 -1.71
C THR A 85 2.38 3.29 -2.55
N ARG A 86 2.16 2.13 -3.17
CA ARG A 86 1.03 1.83 -4.02
C ARG A 86 0.22 0.71 -3.40
N ARG A 87 -1.07 0.59 -3.72
CA ARG A 87 -1.89 -0.56 -3.28
C ARG A 87 -1.30 -1.92 -3.66
N ALA A 88 -0.64 -1.97 -4.82
CA ALA A 88 0.08 -3.16 -5.27
C ALA A 88 1.27 -3.53 -4.38
N ASP A 89 1.77 -2.62 -3.53
CA ASP A 89 2.82 -2.91 -2.56
C ASP A 89 2.29 -3.66 -1.34
N SER A 90 0.97 -3.67 -1.08
CA SER A 90 0.40 -4.48 0.01
C SER A 90 0.74 -5.96 -0.16
N GLY A 91 1.05 -6.64 0.94
CA GLY A 91 1.38 -8.06 0.96
C GLY A 91 2.34 -8.44 2.08
N VAL A 92 2.84 -9.67 2.04
CA VAL A 92 3.84 -10.16 2.98
C VAL A 92 5.21 -10.10 2.33
N TYR A 93 6.17 -9.57 3.07
CA TYR A 93 7.56 -9.44 2.72
C TYR A 93 8.40 -10.33 3.62
N ARG A 94 9.55 -10.75 3.11
CA ARG A 94 10.60 -11.36 3.93
C ARG A 94 11.94 -10.69 3.68
N CYS A 95 12.66 -10.47 4.77
CA CYS A 95 14.07 -10.11 4.79
C CYS A 95 14.86 -11.37 5.14
N ILE A 96 15.91 -11.67 4.37
CA ILE A 96 16.78 -12.84 4.56
C ILE A 96 18.20 -12.30 4.72
N ILE A 97 18.79 -12.44 5.91
CA ILE A 97 20.18 -12.07 6.19
C ILE A 97 21.01 -13.36 6.20
N GLN A 98 21.99 -13.45 5.31
CA GLN A 98 22.87 -14.61 5.15
C GLN A 98 24.15 -14.46 5.98
N SER A 99 23.99 -14.41 7.31
CA SER A 99 25.15 -14.42 8.22
C SER A 99 25.89 -15.76 8.16
N ILE A 100 27.21 -15.74 8.37
CA ILE A 100 28.10 -16.90 8.35
C ILE A 100 27.64 -17.98 9.35
N GLN A 101 27.09 -17.57 10.49
CA GLN A 101 26.68 -18.49 11.55
C GLN A 101 25.32 -19.13 11.27
N LYS A 102 24.34 -18.31 10.85
CA LYS A 102 22.96 -18.75 10.63
C LYS A 102 22.18 -17.75 9.78
N THR A 103 21.43 -18.26 8.81
CA THR A 103 20.44 -17.47 8.07
C THR A 103 19.31 -17.00 8.99
N GLN A 104 19.04 -15.71 8.99
CA GLN A 104 17.94 -15.09 9.75
C GLN A 104 16.87 -14.59 8.79
N ILE A 105 15.59 -14.89 9.10
CA ILE A 105 14.45 -14.54 8.25
C ILE A 105 13.41 -13.77 9.06
N PHE A 106 13.09 -12.56 8.60
CA PHE A 106 12.07 -11.70 9.20
C PHE A 106 10.88 -11.61 8.24
N HIS A 107 9.66 -11.67 8.78
CA HIS A 107 8.43 -11.53 8.00
C HIS A 107 7.70 -10.25 8.37
N ILE A 108 7.34 -9.46 7.38
CA ILE A 108 6.67 -8.16 7.54
C ILE A 108 5.43 -8.17 6.65
N LYS A 109 4.26 -7.89 7.21
CA LYS A 109 3.02 -7.68 6.47
C LYS A 109 2.81 -6.18 6.29
N LEU A 110 2.71 -5.73 5.04
CA LEU A 110 2.41 -4.35 4.69
C LEU A 110 0.97 -4.23 4.18
N ASP A 111 0.22 -3.28 4.75
CA ASP A 111 -1.11 -2.88 4.29
C ASP A 111 -1.11 -1.41 3.86
N VAL A 112 -1.13 -1.19 2.54
CA VAL A 112 -1.23 0.14 1.93
C VAL A 112 -2.70 0.53 1.77
N VAL A 113 -3.16 1.44 2.62
CA VAL A 113 -4.53 1.94 2.60
C VAL A 113 -4.65 3.21 1.77
N GLY A 114 -5.79 3.41 1.11
CA GLY A 114 -6.10 4.71 0.53
C GLY A 114 -6.71 5.63 1.58
N GLU A 115 -6.39 6.92 1.54
CA GLU A 115 -7.19 7.93 2.22
C GLU A 115 -8.58 7.94 1.60
N TYR A 116 -9.59 7.68 2.42
CA TYR A 116 -10.99 7.91 2.10
C TYR A 116 -11.40 9.19 2.80
N PHE A 117 -12.02 10.10 2.06
CA PHE A 117 -12.62 11.30 2.63
C PHE A 117 -14.12 11.25 2.40
N ASP A 118 -14.84 11.79 3.38
CA ASP A 118 -16.27 11.96 3.30
C ASP A 118 -16.54 13.18 2.39
N VAL A 119 -17.31 12.96 1.33
CA VAL A 119 -17.83 14.03 0.47
C VAL A 119 -19.33 14.10 0.64
N THR A 120 -19.81 15.28 0.99
CA THR A 120 -21.24 15.58 0.93
C THR A 120 -21.59 15.95 -0.49
N VAL A 121 -22.38 15.09 -1.13
CA VAL A 121 -22.98 15.37 -2.42
C VAL A 121 -24.34 16.02 -2.16
N LYS A 122 -24.53 17.23 -2.69
CA LYS A 122 -25.81 17.95 -2.64
C LYS A 122 -26.63 17.65 -3.89
N ASP A 123 -27.94 17.89 -3.80
CA ASP A 123 -28.87 17.79 -4.93
C ASP A 123 -28.87 16.42 -5.62
N VAL A 124 -28.73 15.36 -4.81
CA VAL A 124 -28.94 13.99 -5.30
C VAL A 124 -30.43 13.75 -5.46
N PHE A 125 -30.86 13.43 -6.67
CA PHE A 125 -32.23 13.01 -6.95
C PHE A 125 -32.42 11.56 -6.52
N LEU A 126 -33.39 11.36 -5.64
CA LEU A 126 -33.78 10.05 -5.12
C LEU A 126 -35.01 9.56 -5.88
N TYR A 127 -34.90 8.41 -6.55
CA TYR A 127 -36.00 7.78 -7.29
C TYR A 127 -36.53 6.55 -6.55
N ASP A 128 -37.86 6.39 -6.59
CA ASP A 128 -38.51 5.15 -6.19
C ASP A 128 -38.25 4.05 -7.24
N LYS A 129 -38.07 2.82 -6.75
CA LYS A 129 -37.82 1.64 -7.57
C LYS A 129 -39.03 1.37 -8.48
N GLY A 130 -38.95 1.81 -9.74
CA GLY A 130 -40.02 1.61 -10.73
C GLY A 130 -40.02 2.65 -11.86
N GLU A 131 -39.50 3.85 -11.60
CA GLU A 131 -39.25 4.87 -12.61
C GLU A 131 -37.79 4.77 -13.05
N ARG A 132 -37.54 4.42 -14.31
CA ARG A 132 -36.23 3.97 -14.79
C ARG A 132 -35.46 5.17 -15.39
N PRO A 133 -34.32 5.61 -14.84
CA PRO A 133 -33.38 6.45 -15.57
C PRO A 133 -32.61 5.59 -16.58
N ASP A 134 -32.27 6.17 -17.72
CA ASP A 134 -31.43 5.54 -18.75
C ASP A 134 -30.06 5.15 -18.16
N GLN A 135 -29.55 3.98 -18.54
CA GLN A 135 -28.59 3.16 -17.77
C GLN A 135 -27.12 3.66 -17.73
N SER A 136 -26.84 4.96 -17.70
CA SER A 136 -25.45 5.41 -17.93
C SER A 136 -24.60 5.79 -16.71
N GLU A 137 -25.13 6.04 -15.52
CA GLU A 137 -24.28 6.49 -14.40
C GLU A 137 -24.59 5.78 -13.07
N GLN A 138 -24.12 4.52 -12.94
CA GLN A 138 -24.01 3.87 -11.63
C GLN A 138 -22.80 4.39 -10.88
N PHE A 139 -23.04 4.95 -9.70
CA PHE A 139 -22.00 5.39 -8.78
C PHE A 139 -21.10 4.23 -8.33
N LYS A 140 -19.78 4.31 -8.57
CA LYS A 140 -18.77 3.36 -8.06
C LYS A 140 -18.27 3.72 -6.65
N GLY A 141 -19.17 4.12 -5.74
CA GLY A 141 -18.83 4.54 -4.37
C GLY A 141 -19.68 3.83 -3.30
N ARG A 142 -19.23 3.82 -2.04
CA ARG A 142 -20.01 3.28 -0.91
C ARG A 142 -20.61 4.44 -0.12
N VAL A 143 -21.94 4.51 -0.06
CA VAL A 143 -22.65 5.53 0.75
C VAL A 143 -22.38 5.24 2.23
N SER A 144 -21.92 6.26 2.96
CA SER A 144 -21.58 6.14 4.38
C SER A 144 -22.70 6.64 5.29
N HIS A 145 -23.53 7.56 4.80
CA HIS A 145 -24.65 8.09 5.57
C HIS A 145 -25.79 8.58 4.65
N PHE A 146 -27.02 8.22 5.02
CA PHE A 146 -28.27 8.75 4.44
C PHE A 146 -28.97 9.61 5.48
N PRO A 147 -29.69 10.67 5.07
CA PRO A 147 -30.54 11.43 5.98
C PRO A 147 -31.74 10.60 6.47
N ASP A 148 -32.15 10.83 7.72
CA ASP A 148 -33.17 10.03 8.44
C ASP A 148 -34.58 10.04 7.81
N LYS A 149 -34.85 10.97 6.88
CA LYS A 149 -36.11 11.07 6.15
C LYS A 149 -35.84 11.27 4.66
N LEU A 150 -35.93 10.18 3.91
CA LEU A 150 -35.88 10.20 2.45
C LEU A 150 -37.28 10.57 1.95
N LYS A 151 -37.42 11.76 1.36
CA LYS A 151 -38.59 12.14 0.56
C LYS A 151 -38.14 12.22 -0.89
N GLN A 152 -39.02 11.85 -1.83
CA GLN A 152 -38.77 12.05 -3.26
C GLN A 152 -38.41 13.53 -3.51
N GLY A 153 -37.28 13.77 -4.14
CA GLY A 153 -36.69 15.11 -4.31
C GLY A 153 -35.21 15.16 -3.93
N ASN A 154 -34.69 16.38 -3.78
CA ASN A 154 -33.27 16.61 -3.53
C ASN A 154 -32.88 16.20 -2.11
N ALA A 155 -31.82 15.40 -2.00
CA ALA A 155 -31.19 15.07 -0.74
C ALA A 155 -29.69 15.39 -0.74
N SER A 156 -29.13 15.46 0.46
CA SER A 156 -27.67 15.43 0.64
C SER A 156 -27.27 14.06 1.17
N ILE A 157 -26.32 13.41 0.50
CA ILE A 157 -25.73 12.15 0.95
C ILE A 157 -24.27 12.36 1.28
N THR A 158 -23.75 11.57 2.23
CA THR A 158 -22.31 11.51 2.46
C THR A 158 -21.77 10.19 1.92
N ILE A 159 -20.75 10.29 1.08
CA ILE A 159 -20.09 9.15 0.44
C ILE A 159 -18.61 9.13 0.81
N LYS A 160 -18.05 7.93 0.94
CA LYS A 160 -16.60 7.76 1.10
C LYS A 160 -15.95 7.60 -0.27
N ILE A 161 -15.11 8.55 -0.66
CA ILE A 161 -14.35 8.50 -1.91
C ILE A 161 -12.85 8.56 -1.67
N GLN A 162 -12.07 8.03 -2.61
CA GLN A 162 -10.61 7.97 -2.52
C GLN A 162 -9.99 9.27 -3.01
N ARG A 163 -8.93 9.75 -2.33
CA ARG A 163 -8.20 10.97 -2.71
C ARG A 163 -7.83 10.97 -4.20
N GLY A 164 -8.26 12.02 -4.92
CA GLY A 164 -8.04 12.21 -6.35
C GLY A 164 -9.18 11.76 -7.28
N LEU A 165 -10.28 11.21 -6.75
CA LEU A 165 -11.51 10.99 -7.51
C LEU A 165 -12.43 12.21 -7.38
N THR A 166 -13.01 12.66 -8.49
CA THR A 166 -14.10 13.65 -8.53
C THR A 166 -15.44 12.95 -8.62
N VAL A 167 -16.48 13.61 -8.10
CA VAL A 167 -17.87 13.18 -8.20
C VAL A 167 -18.49 14.04 -9.30
N GLU A 168 -18.74 13.45 -10.46
CA GLU A 168 -19.41 14.10 -11.59
C GLU A 168 -20.75 13.40 -11.79
N ASN A 169 -21.85 14.16 -11.72
CA ASN A 169 -23.25 13.75 -11.88
C ASN A 169 -23.73 12.61 -10.93
N THR A 170 -24.76 12.86 -10.13
CA THR A 170 -25.22 11.91 -9.10
C THR A 170 -26.73 11.73 -9.08
N ASP A 171 -27.20 10.73 -9.83
CA ASP A 171 -28.50 10.08 -9.60
C ASP A 171 -28.29 8.85 -8.70
N VAL A 172 -29.14 8.65 -7.67
CA VAL A 172 -29.04 7.50 -6.76
C VAL A 172 -30.34 6.70 -6.73
N LEU A 173 -30.24 5.43 -7.12
CA LEU A 173 -31.35 4.48 -7.12
C LEU A 173 -31.40 3.71 -5.79
N PHE A 174 -32.57 3.65 -5.15
CA PHE A 174 -32.79 2.84 -3.95
C PHE A 174 -33.25 1.41 -4.30
N HIS A 175 -32.91 0.44 -3.45
CA HIS A 175 -33.27 -0.97 -3.61
C HIS A 175 -34.27 -1.47 -2.59
#